data_AF-F1A1S5-F1
#
_entry.id   AF-F1A1S5-F1
#
_cell.length_a   1.000
_cell.length_b   1.000
_cell.length_c   1.000
_cell.angle_alpha   90.00
_cell.angle_beta   90.00
_cell.angle_gamma   90.00
#
_symmetry.space_group_name_H-M   'P 1'
#
loop_
_entity.id
_entity.type
_entity.pdbx_description
1 polymer ?
#
loop_
_entity_poly.entity_id
_entity_poly.type
_entity_poly.pdbx_seq_one_letter_code
_entity_poly.pdbx_strand_id
1 'polypeptide(L)'
;MQPPRESTIDVCHLGTLFVIDKRRTGRFYFHDILEFAKTYASQALLNGRKDDFQSKFQAYCTLKMWNEISNDDRIFVEWFTKLFTENPNYTQKFDAHNELYLTSDAIKKMYQILSIKNYYGGDFRGFLDLMQRSAEEENLMKLDEDELDDVVPAQILKKFSKHFIDGFKKLMAELGFQTDLLSNVQ
;
A
#
# COMPACT_ATOMS: atom_id res chain seq x y z
N MET A 1 18.60 -30.75 6.22
CA MET A 1 17.35 -30.15 6.76
C MET A 1 16.77 -29.27 5.67
N GLN A 2 15.62 -29.62 5.10
CA GLN A 2 14.88 -28.71 4.22
C GLN A 2 14.10 -27.70 5.09
N PRO A 3 14.11 -26.40 4.77
CA PRO A 3 13.27 -25.44 5.46
C PRO A 3 11.79 -25.80 5.26
N PRO A 4 10.91 -25.59 6.27
CA PRO A 4 9.49 -25.90 6.15
C PRO A 4 8.88 -25.17 4.95
N ARG A 5 8.24 -25.92 4.04
CA ARG A 5 7.79 -25.41 2.73
C ARG A 5 6.44 -24.68 2.73
N GLU A 6 5.76 -24.51 3.87
CA GLU A 6 4.37 -24.03 3.86
C GLU A 6 4.15 -22.92 4.87
N SER A 7 4.70 -21.75 4.56
CA SER A 7 4.20 -20.47 5.05
C SER A 7 4.73 -19.38 4.13
N THR A 8 4.01 -19.13 3.05
CA THR A 8 4.28 -17.99 2.19
C THR A 8 3.54 -16.80 2.78
N ILE A 9 4.23 -16.00 3.60
CA ILE A 9 3.72 -14.68 3.96
C ILE A 9 3.47 -13.94 2.65
N ASP A 10 2.21 -13.63 2.38
CA ASP A 10 1.86 -12.78 1.25
C ASP A 10 2.29 -11.34 1.53
N VAL A 11 3.39 -10.96 0.88
CA VAL A 11 3.98 -9.60 0.91
C VAL A 11 3.35 -8.66 -0.11
N CYS A 12 2.33 -9.10 -0.86
CA CYS A 12 1.55 -8.26 -1.77
C CYS A 12 0.23 -7.78 -1.15
N HIS A 13 -0.04 -8.12 0.11
CA HIS A 13 -1.22 -7.64 0.83
C HIS A 13 -0.92 -6.32 1.56
N LEU A 14 -1.71 -5.28 1.29
CA LEU A 14 -1.51 -3.93 1.81
C LEU A 14 -1.45 -3.87 3.35
N GLY A 15 -2.39 -4.53 4.03
CA GLY A 15 -2.39 -4.58 5.50
C GLY A 15 -1.15 -5.27 6.06
N THR A 16 -0.60 -6.26 5.36
CA THR A 16 0.64 -6.95 5.75
C THR A 16 1.82 -5.99 5.70
N LEU A 17 1.98 -5.27 4.58
CA LEU A 17 3.04 -4.27 4.42
C LEU A 17 2.94 -3.17 5.49
N PHE A 18 1.72 -2.70 5.75
CA PHE A 18 1.47 -1.73 6.82
C PHE A 18 1.94 -2.28 8.17
N VAL A 19 1.55 -3.49 8.57
CA VAL A 19 1.95 -4.04 9.87
C VAL A 19 3.46 -4.30 9.97
N ILE A 20 4.14 -4.65 8.87
CA ILE A 20 5.61 -4.82 8.87
C ILE A 20 6.29 -3.46 9.12
N ASP A 21 5.97 -2.41 8.37
CA ASP A 21 6.63 -1.10 8.52
C ASP A 21 6.04 -0.29 9.68
N LYS A 22 6.21 -0.80 10.91
CA LYS A 22 5.65 -0.22 12.16
C LYS A 22 5.94 1.26 12.35
N ARG A 23 7.10 1.72 11.88
CA ARG A 23 7.56 3.11 12.01
C ARG A 23 7.08 4.01 10.88
N ARG A 24 6.28 3.47 9.94
CA ARG A 24 5.66 4.18 8.81
C ARG A 24 6.68 4.96 7.98
N THR A 25 7.83 4.34 7.77
CA THR A 25 8.98 4.97 7.10
C THR A 25 8.92 4.83 5.59
N GLY A 26 8.09 3.94 5.05
CA GLY A 26 8.12 3.52 3.65
C GLY A 26 9.24 2.50 3.35
N ARG A 27 9.96 2.04 4.37
CA ARG A 27 11.09 1.09 4.25
C ARG A 27 10.90 -0.09 5.19
N PHE A 28 11.33 -1.26 4.74
CA PHE A 28 11.28 -2.48 5.54
C PHE A 28 12.66 -2.80 6.11
N TYR A 29 12.77 -2.80 7.44
CA TYR A 29 14.02 -3.10 8.11
C TYR A 29 14.03 -4.54 8.61
N PHE A 30 15.22 -5.10 8.72
CA PHE A 30 15.40 -6.49 9.15
C PHE A 30 14.73 -6.78 10.50
N HIS A 31 14.84 -5.87 11.48
CA HIS A 31 14.21 -6.07 12.79
C HIS A 31 12.68 -6.06 12.71
N ASP A 32 12.10 -5.18 11.90
CA ASP A 32 10.65 -5.09 11.67
C ASP A 32 10.12 -6.40 11.07
N ILE A 33 10.85 -6.96 10.09
CA ILE A 33 10.55 -8.26 9.46
C ILE A 33 10.66 -9.40 10.48
N LEU A 34 11.71 -9.43 11.31
CA LEU A 34 11.86 -10.47 12.34
C LEU A 34 10.75 -10.42 13.37
N GLU A 35 10.33 -9.24 13.80
CA GLU A 35 9.25 -9.08 14.75
C GLU A 35 7.90 -9.49 14.16
N PHE A 36 7.66 -9.14 12.90
CA PHE A 36 6.51 -9.60 12.14
C PHE A 36 6.50 -11.14 12.03
N ALA A 37 7.63 -11.76 11.69
CA ALA A 37 7.75 -13.21 11.60
C ALA A 37 7.46 -13.92 12.93
N LYS A 38 7.91 -13.35 14.06
CA LYS A 38 7.56 -13.86 15.41
C LYS A 38 6.06 -13.76 15.68
N THR A 39 5.44 -12.64 15.30
CA THR A 39 3.99 -12.44 15.43
C THR A 39 3.23 -13.46 14.59
N TYR A 40 3.63 -13.64 13.34
CA TYR A 40 3.05 -14.63 12.43
C TYR A 40 3.16 -16.04 13.01
N ALA A 41 4.35 -16.47 13.44
CA ALA A 41 4.57 -17.79 14.01
C ALA A 41 3.73 -18.04 15.27
N SER A 42 3.62 -17.03 16.14
CA SER A 42 2.79 -17.11 17.36
C SER A 42 1.32 -17.28 17.02
N GLN A 43 0.81 -16.51 16.05
CA GLN A 43 -0.58 -16.64 15.58
C GLN A 43 -0.84 -17.98 14.87
N ALA A 44 0.14 -18.50 14.13
CA ALA A 44 0.04 -19.79 13.45
C ALA A 44 -0.06 -20.96 14.43
N LEU A 45 0.69 -20.89 15.55
CA LEU A 45 0.62 -21.87 16.64
C LEU A 45 -0.72 -21.82 17.35
N LEU A 46 -1.22 -20.63 17.69
CA LEU A 46 -2.52 -20.46 18.37
C LEU A 46 -3.70 -20.94 17.53
N ASN A 47 -3.65 -20.77 16.21
CA ASN A 47 -4.73 -21.15 15.30
C ASN A 47 -4.61 -22.57 14.74
N GLY A 48 -3.58 -23.33 15.13
CA GLY A 48 -3.43 -24.75 14.79
C GLY A 48 -3.14 -25.05 13.32
N ARG A 49 -2.53 -24.11 12.58
CA ARG A 49 -2.23 -24.23 11.13
C ARG A 49 -3.42 -24.72 10.28
N LYS A 50 -4.62 -24.20 10.57
CA LYS A 50 -5.82 -24.48 9.76
C LYS A 50 -5.65 -23.96 8.32
N ASP A 51 -6.34 -24.59 7.38
CA ASP A 51 -6.30 -24.25 5.95
C ASP A 51 -6.63 -22.77 5.65
N ASP A 52 -7.36 -22.10 6.54
CA ASP A 52 -7.75 -20.69 6.42
C ASP A 52 -6.85 -19.70 7.18
N PHE A 53 -5.73 -20.17 7.74
CA PHE A 53 -4.86 -19.34 8.58
C PHE A 53 -4.34 -18.11 7.85
N GLN A 54 -3.90 -18.26 6.60
CA GLN A 54 -3.34 -17.14 5.83
C GLN A 54 -4.37 -16.01 5.64
N SER A 55 -5.61 -16.36 5.27
CA SER A 55 -6.70 -15.41 5.12
C SER A 55 -7.06 -14.73 6.45
N LYS A 56 -7.11 -15.49 7.55
CA LYS A 56 -7.32 -14.94 8.90
C LYS A 56 -6.21 -13.99 9.33
N PHE A 57 -4.96 -14.32 9.02
CA PHE A 57 -3.83 -13.50 9.37
C PHE A 57 -3.77 -12.21 8.53
N GLN A 58 -4.14 -12.27 7.25
CA GLN A 58 -4.34 -11.06 6.43
C GLN A 58 -5.45 -10.19 6.99
N ALA A 59 -6.60 -10.77 7.37
CA ALA A 59 -7.68 -10.05 8.04
C ALA A 59 -7.21 -9.39 9.34
N TYR A 60 -6.42 -10.09 10.17
CA TYR A 60 -5.79 -9.50 11.35
C TYR A 60 -4.92 -8.29 11.00
N CYS A 61 -4.13 -8.37 9.94
CA CYS A 61 -3.30 -7.24 9.50
C CYS A 61 -4.14 -6.06 8.99
N THR A 62 -5.21 -6.33 8.24
CA THR A 62 -6.17 -5.30 7.79
C THR A 62 -6.85 -4.63 8.97
N LEU A 63 -7.24 -5.37 10.01
CA LEU A 63 -7.81 -4.81 11.23
C LEU A 63 -6.80 -3.96 12.00
N LYS A 64 -5.54 -4.40 12.10
CA LYS A 64 -4.47 -3.60 12.71
C LYS A 64 -4.26 -2.28 11.97
N MET A 65 -4.24 -2.32 10.64
CA MET A 65 -4.19 -1.11 9.81
C MET A 65 -5.40 -0.22 10.06
N TRP A 66 -6.62 -0.78 9.97
CA TRP A 66 -7.89 -0.08 10.22
C TRP A 66 -7.87 0.70 11.53
N ASN A 67 -7.48 0.07 12.64
CA ASN A 67 -7.50 0.68 13.97
C ASN A 67 -6.63 1.94 14.08
N GLU A 68 -5.59 2.04 13.27
CA GLU A 68 -4.73 3.22 13.23
C GLU A 68 -5.30 4.30 12.30
N ILE A 69 -5.72 3.92 11.08
CA ILE A 69 -6.14 4.85 10.02
C ILE A 69 -7.59 5.35 10.18
N SER A 70 -8.39 4.65 10.99
CA SER A 70 -9.78 5.01 11.24
C SER A 70 -9.87 6.39 11.88
N ASN A 71 -8.93 6.68 12.79
CA ASN A 71 -8.82 7.94 13.52
C ASN A 71 -8.08 9.03 12.74
N ASP A 72 -7.01 8.67 12.03
CA ASP A 72 -6.22 9.62 11.24
C ASP A 72 -5.79 9.00 9.91
N ASP A 73 -6.46 9.38 8.83
CA ASP A 73 -6.16 8.86 7.50
C ASP A 73 -4.85 9.42 6.91
N ARG A 74 -4.32 10.51 7.49
CA ARG A 74 -3.04 11.10 7.06
C ARG A 74 -1.90 10.11 7.28
N ILE A 75 -2.00 9.27 8.31
CA ILE A 75 -1.04 8.20 8.59
C ILE A 75 -0.90 7.29 7.36
N PHE A 76 -2.02 6.90 6.75
CA PHE A 76 -2.01 6.06 5.55
C PHE A 76 -1.44 6.83 4.36
N VAL A 77 -1.93 8.05 4.11
CA VAL A 77 -1.52 8.84 2.94
C VAL A 77 -0.01 9.11 2.96
N GLU A 78 0.54 9.50 4.10
CA GLU A 78 1.97 9.75 4.26
C GLU A 78 2.80 8.46 4.11
N TRP A 79 2.39 7.39 4.77
CA TRP A 79 3.06 6.10 4.68
C TRP A 79 3.07 5.55 3.25
N PHE A 80 1.91 5.54 2.60
CA PHE A 80 1.76 5.01 1.26
C PHE A 80 2.54 5.85 0.24
N THR A 81 2.59 7.17 0.43
CA THR A 81 3.45 8.04 -0.39
C THR A 81 4.93 7.67 -0.19
N LYS A 82 5.40 7.57 1.06
CA LYS A 82 6.79 7.19 1.39
C LYS A 82 7.19 5.83 0.83
N LEU A 83 6.26 4.87 0.82
CA LEU A 83 6.50 3.52 0.29
C LEU A 83 7.00 3.52 -1.16
N PHE A 84 6.59 4.52 -1.96
CA PHE A 84 7.03 4.67 -3.35
C PHE A 84 8.07 5.77 -3.58
N THR A 85 8.26 6.70 -2.64
CA THR A 85 9.22 7.81 -2.80
C THR A 85 10.57 7.58 -2.09
N GLU A 86 10.65 6.66 -1.13
CA GLU A 86 11.89 6.41 -0.37
C GLU A 86 12.91 5.56 -1.13
N ASN A 87 12.48 4.83 -2.16
CA ASN A 87 13.39 4.10 -3.03
C ASN A 87 13.88 5.03 -4.15
N PRO A 88 15.18 5.36 -4.22
CA PRO A 88 15.71 6.27 -5.24
C PRO A 88 15.46 5.79 -6.67
N ASN A 89 15.40 4.47 -6.89
CA ASN A 89 15.13 3.89 -8.21
C ASN A 89 13.67 4.06 -8.66
N TYR A 90 12.78 4.44 -7.74
CA TYR A 90 11.37 4.68 -8.05
C TYR A 90 11.06 6.13 -8.36
N THR A 91 12.04 7.02 -8.20
CA THR A 91 11.83 8.45 -8.30
C THR A 91 12.75 9.10 -9.32
N GLN A 92 12.25 10.09 -10.03
CA GLN A 92 13.00 10.91 -10.97
C GLN A 92 12.71 12.39 -10.72
N LYS A 93 13.69 13.24 -11.03
CA LYS A 93 13.55 14.70 -11.05
C LYS A 93 13.94 15.19 -12.44
N PHE A 94 13.31 16.27 -12.86
CA PHE A 94 13.56 16.91 -14.15
C PHE A 94 13.89 18.38 -13.88
N ASP A 95 14.87 18.94 -14.58
CA ASP A 95 15.34 20.31 -14.30
C ASP A 95 14.25 21.36 -14.55
N ALA A 96 13.33 21.07 -15.49
CA ALA A 96 12.21 21.94 -15.82
C ALA A 96 11.06 21.89 -14.79
N HIS A 97 11.10 20.96 -13.83
CA HIS A 97 10.00 20.71 -12.87
C HIS A 97 10.51 20.71 -11.43
N ASN A 98 9.74 21.28 -10.51
CA ASN A 98 10.11 21.27 -9.08
C ASN A 98 9.60 20.02 -8.37
N GLU A 99 8.73 19.26 -9.03
CA GLU A 99 8.06 18.08 -8.51
C GLU A 99 8.94 16.82 -8.59
N LEU A 100 8.68 15.89 -7.67
CA LEU A 100 9.23 14.54 -7.75
C LEU A 100 8.30 13.67 -8.59
N TYR A 101 8.85 12.91 -9.51
CA TYR A 101 8.12 12.00 -10.37
C TYR A 101 8.37 10.56 -9.96
N LEU A 102 7.36 9.71 -10.09
CA LEU A 102 7.40 8.28 -9.89
C LEU A 102 7.58 7.59 -11.24
N THR A 103 8.53 6.67 -11.29
CA THR A 103 8.79 5.84 -12.47
C THR A 103 7.65 4.85 -12.73
N SER A 104 7.49 4.43 -13.98
CA SER A 104 6.61 3.33 -14.38
C SER A 104 6.79 2.06 -13.52
N ASP A 105 8.02 1.76 -13.10
CA ASP A 105 8.30 0.64 -12.18
C ASP A 105 7.65 0.82 -10.80
N ALA A 106 7.72 2.03 -10.23
CA ALA A 106 7.04 2.36 -8.98
C ALA A 106 5.52 2.18 -9.13
N ILE A 107 4.96 2.66 -10.23
CA ILE A 107 3.53 2.56 -10.53
C ILE A 107 3.12 1.10 -10.73
N LYS A 108 3.97 0.29 -11.37
CA LYS A 108 3.74 -1.15 -11.56
C LYS A 108 3.72 -1.90 -10.24
N LYS A 109 4.57 -1.52 -9.29
CA LYS A 109 4.56 -2.09 -7.93
C LYS A 109 3.31 -1.69 -7.17
N MET A 110 2.87 -0.45 -7.29
CA MET A 110 1.60 -0.01 -6.73
C MET A 110 0.42 -0.80 -7.30
N TYR A 111 0.36 -0.95 -8.63
CA TYR A 111 -0.65 -1.75 -9.32
C TYR A 111 -0.71 -3.20 -8.81
N GLN A 112 0.45 -3.81 -8.51
CA GLN A 112 0.56 -5.15 -7.93
C GLN A 112 0.09 -5.20 -6.47
N ILE A 113 0.56 -4.29 -5.61
CA ILE A 113 0.22 -4.24 -4.18
C ILE A 113 -1.28 -4.00 -3.96
N LEU A 114 -1.89 -3.14 -4.79
CA LEU A 114 -3.32 -2.87 -4.74
C LEU A 114 -4.15 -3.95 -5.44
N SER A 115 -3.51 -4.94 -6.06
CA SER A 115 -4.16 -6.03 -6.79
C SER A 115 -5.20 -5.51 -7.80
N ILE A 116 -4.89 -4.41 -8.49
CA ILE A 116 -5.85 -3.70 -9.36
C ILE A 116 -6.43 -4.63 -10.43
N LYS A 117 -5.58 -5.48 -11.02
CA LYS A 117 -5.99 -6.49 -12.00
C LYS A 117 -7.12 -7.39 -11.48
N ASN A 118 -6.99 -7.84 -10.24
CA ASN A 118 -7.85 -8.85 -9.64
C ASN A 118 -9.19 -8.26 -9.21
N TYR A 119 -9.19 -7.02 -8.72
CA TYR A 119 -10.38 -6.39 -8.15
C TYR A 119 -11.17 -5.49 -9.11
N TYR A 120 -10.48 -4.80 -10.01
CA TYR A 120 -11.10 -3.77 -10.85
C TYR A 120 -11.15 -4.14 -12.33
N GLY A 121 -10.41 -5.17 -12.77
CA GLY A 121 -10.34 -5.56 -14.17
C GLY A 121 -9.74 -4.45 -15.03
N GLY A 122 -8.43 -4.44 -15.17
CA GLY A 122 -7.71 -3.47 -16.00
C GLY A 122 -6.25 -3.87 -16.12
N ASP A 123 -5.61 -3.56 -17.24
CA ASP A 123 -4.19 -3.81 -17.41
C ASP A 123 -3.34 -2.69 -16.78
N PHE A 124 -2.03 -2.92 -16.72
CA PHE A 124 -1.10 -1.95 -16.17
C PHE A 124 -1.08 -0.64 -16.98
N ARG A 125 -1.20 -0.73 -18.32
CA ARG A 125 -1.10 0.45 -19.18
C ARG A 125 -2.28 1.38 -18.95
N GLY A 126 -3.50 0.87 -18.93
CA GLY A 126 -4.68 1.66 -18.60
C GLY A 126 -4.61 2.28 -17.20
N PHE A 127 -4.01 1.59 -16.22
CA PHE A 127 -3.79 2.17 -14.89
C PHE A 127 -2.78 3.34 -14.92
N LEU A 128 -1.67 3.18 -15.64
CA LEU A 128 -0.67 4.25 -15.81
C LEU A 128 -1.26 5.45 -16.55
N ASP A 129 -1.94 5.21 -17.67
CA ASP A 129 -2.58 6.25 -18.49
C ASP A 129 -3.62 7.04 -17.67
N LEU A 130 -4.39 6.38 -16.80
CA LEU A 130 -5.33 7.06 -15.89
C LEU A 130 -4.62 8.02 -14.92
N MET A 131 -3.47 7.62 -14.39
CA MET A 131 -2.71 8.48 -13.48
C MET A 131 -2.06 9.65 -14.20
N GLN A 132 -1.55 9.45 -15.41
CA GLN A 132 -0.98 10.51 -16.25
C GLN A 132 -2.04 11.52 -16.67
N ARG A 133 -3.22 11.05 -17.11
CA ARG A 133 -4.36 11.91 -17.39
C ARG A 133 -4.79 12.74 -16.18
N SER A 134 -4.79 12.15 -14.98
CA SER A 134 -5.05 12.91 -13.75
C SER A 134 -3.98 13.99 -13.49
N ALA A 135 -2.73 13.77 -13.90
CA ALA A 135 -1.67 14.78 -13.83
C ALA A 135 -1.88 15.90 -14.84
N GLU A 136 -2.26 15.57 -16.07
CA GLU A 136 -2.56 16.51 -17.16
C GLU A 136 -3.76 17.40 -16.80
N GLU A 137 -4.84 16.81 -16.29
CA GLU A 137 -6.04 17.53 -15.83
C GLU A 137 -5.73 18.54 -14.71
N GLU A 138 -4.68 18.29 -13.94
CA GLU A 138 -4.20 19.18 -12.88
C GLU A 138 -3.08 20.13 -13.31
N ASN A 139 -2.69 20.12 -14.59
CA ASN A 139 -1.58 20.89 -15.15
C ASN A 139 -0.22 20.58 -14.49
N LEU A 140 -0.03 19.34 -14.01
CA LEU A 140 1.25 18.86 -13.45
C LEU A 140 2.17 18.24 -14.53
N MET A 141 1.62 17.96 -15.70
CA MET A 141 2.30 17.43 -16.87
C MET A 141 1.66 18.02 -18.12
N LYS A 142 2.44 18.20 -19.19
CA LYS A 142 1.92 18.50 -20.52
C LYS A 142 2.03 17.30 -21.44
N LEU A 143 1.18 17.29 -22.46
CA LEU A 143 1.12 16.24 -23.48
C LEU A 143 2.29 16.24 -24.46
N ASP A 144 3.03 17.35 -24.55
CA ASP A 144 4.13 17.55 -25.50
C ASP A 144 5.52 17.40 -24.86
N GLU A 145 5.58 16.93 -23.62
CA GLU A 145 6.81 16.70 -22.87
C GLU A 145 7.17 15.20 -22.88
N ASP A 146 7.77 14.74 -23.99
CA ASP A 146 8.12 13.31 -24.23
C ASP A 146 8.92 12.67 -23.07
N GLU A 147 9.68 13.47 -22.31
CA GLU A 147 10.45 12.99 -21.15
C GLU A 147 9.57 12.52 -19.99
N LEU A 148 8.28 12.88 -19.99
CA LEU A 148 7.32 12.55 -18.95
C LEU A 148 6.42 11.35 -19.30
N ASP A 149 6.58 10.75 -20.48
CA ASP A 149 5.71 9.69 -21.04
C ASP A 149 5.60 8.41 -20.19
N ASP A 150 6.58 8.14 -19.33
CA ASP A 150 6.64 6.92 -18.50
C ASP A 150 6.71 7.23 -16.99
N VAL A 151 6.32 8.44 -16.59
CA VAL A 151 6.34 8.88 -15.19
C VAL A 151 5.05 9.53 -14.75
N VAL A 152 4.86 9.63 -13.43
CA VAL A 152 3.70 10.28 -12.81
C VAL A 152 4.15 11.14 -11.63
N PRO A 153 3.71 12.40 -11.49
CA PRO A 153 4.04 13.24 -10.35
C PRO A 153 3.64 12.58 -9.03
N ALA A 154 4.51 12.62 -8.03
CA ALA A 154 4.24 12.08 -6.69
C ALA A 154 3.02 12.74 -6.01
N GLN A 155 2.64 13.95 -6.46
CA GLN A 155 1.41 14.61 -6.03
C GLN A 155 0.15 13.79 -6.39
N ILE A 156 0.13 13.15 -7.57
CA ILE A 156 -0.98 12.29 -7.98
C ILE A 156 -1.07 11.06 -7.08
N LEU A 157 0.07 10.45 -6.72
CA LEU A 157 0.09 9.37 -5.73
C LEU A 157 -0.54 9.79 -4.40
N LYS A 158 -0.19 10.97 -3.89
CA LYS A 158 -0.74 11.47 -2.62
C LYS A 158 -2.26 11.63 -2.68
N LYS A 159 -2.77 12.18 -3.78
CA LYS A 159 -4.22 12.34 -4.02
C LYS A 159 -4.92 11.00 -4.18
N PHE A 160 -4.37 10.12 -5.01
CA PHE A 160 -4.85 8.75 -5.18
C PHE A 160 -4.95 8.03 -3.83
N SER A 161 -3.90 8.12 -3.00
CA SER A 161 -3.86 7.50 -1.66
C SER A 161 -4.99 7.99 -0.77
N LYS A 162 -5.30 9.29 -0.84
CA LYS A 162 -6.40 9.89 -0.09
C LYS A 162 -7.76 9.37 -0.55
N HIS A 163 -7.99 9.32 -1.86
CA HIS A 163 -9.24 8.75 -2.40
C HIS A 163 -9.38 7.26 -2.12
N PHE A 164 -8.28 6.51 -2.22
CA PHE A 164 -8.24 5.09 -1.90
C PHE A 164 -8.62 4.84 -0.44
N ILE A 165 -8.00 5.56 0.50
CA ILE A 165 -8.29 5.37 1.93
C ILE A 165 -9.70 5.83 2.29
N ASP A 166 -10.23 6.87 1.66
CA ASP A 166 -11.63 7.29 1.85
C ASP A 166 -12.60 6.21 1.39
N GLY A 167 -12.33 5.57 0.25
CA GLY A 167 -13.09 4.41 -0.22
C GLY A 167 -13.00 3.23 0.75
N PHE A 168 -11.79 2.93 1.23
CA PHE A 168 -11.57 1.88 2.23
C PHE A 168 -12.34 2.14 3.53
N LYS A 169 -12.35 3.39 4.05
CA LYS A 169 -13.09 3.74 5.26
C LYS A 169 -14.60 3.57 5.09
N LYS A 170 -15.15 3.94 3.93
CA LYS A 170 -16.56 3.72 3.61
C LYS A 170 -16.90 2.23 3.58
N LEU A 171 -16.07 1.42 2.91
CA LEU A 171 -16.23 -0.04 2.86
C LEU A 171 -16.20 -0.66 4.27
N MET A 172 -15.24 -0.26 5.11
CA MET A 172 -15.16 -0.77 6.50
C MET A 172 -16.39 -0.39 7.33
N ALA A 173 -16.92 0.83 7.16
CA ALA A 173 -18.15 1.26 7.81
C ALA A 173 -19.37 0.46 7.35
N GLU A 174 -19.49 0.17 6.05
CA GLU A 174 -20.55 -0.67 5.48
C GLU A 174 -20.50 -2.11 6.01
N LEU A 175 -19.29 -2.62 6.30
CA LEU A 175 -19.07 -3.92 6.94
C LEU A 175 -19.33 -3.91 8.46
N GLY A 176 -19.72 -2.77 9.03
CA GLY A 176 -20.07 -2.62 10.45
C GLY A 176 -18.90 -2.28 11.37
N PHE A 177 -17.72 -1.96 10.85
CA PHE A 177 -16.60 -1.50 11.67
C PHE A 177 -16.76 0.00 11.95
N GLN A 178 -16.96 0.36 13.22
CA GLN A 178 -17.02 1.75 13.66
C GLN A 178 -15.68 2.19 14.27
N THR A 179 -15.33 3.46 14.11
CA THR A 179 -14.13 4.11 14.68
C THR A 179 -14.02 3.99 16.20
N ASP A 180 -15.15 3.88 16.90
CA ASP A 180 -15.22 4.01 18.36
C ASP A 180 -15.32 2.68 19.14
N LEU A 181 -15.39 1.53 18.47
CA LEU A 181 -15.66 0.24 19.14
C LEU A 181 -14.43 -0.49 19.71
N LEU A 182 -13.20 -0.01 19.44
CA LEU A 182 -11.98 -0.74 19.77
C LEU A 182 -11.15 -0.12 20.91
N SER A 183 -11.66 0.93 21.55
CA SER A 183 -11.09 1.49 22.79
C SER A 183 -11.41 0.65 24.05
N ASN A 184 -12.25 -0.40 23.93
CA ASN A 184 -12.72 -1.20 25.07
C ASN A 184 -12.18 -2.64 25.11
N VAL A 185 -11.09 -2.95 24.41
CA VAL A 185 -10.39 -4.25 24.58
C VAL A 185 -8.95 -3.98 25.02
N GLN A 186 -8.80 -3.68 26.32
CA GLN A 186 -7.56 -3.84 27.08
C GLN A 186 -7.67 -5.08 27.96
#